data_AF-A0A5Y2P9I4-F1
#
_entry.id   AF-A0A5Y2P9I4-F1
#
_cell.length_a   1.000
_cell.length_b   1.000
_cell.length_c   1.000
_cell.angle_alpha   90.00
_cell.angle_beta   90.00
_cell.angle_gamma   90.00
#
_symmetry.space_group_name_H-M   'P 1'
#
loop_
_entity.id
_entity.type
_entity.pdbx_description
1 polymer ?
#
loop_
_entity_poly.entity_id
_entity_poly.type
_entity_poly.pdbx_seq_one_letter_code
_entity_poly.pdbx_strand_id
1 'polypeptide(L)'
;STQPTFALQHIDDDAVRVTVSVEHGGVTTTFDATKGTGGWSFTPTGAWADGDYTLSVSVEDKAGNTSHSASLTVTVDTQIAIN
;
A
#
# COMPACT_ATOMS: atom_id res chain seq x y z
N SER A 1 -11.97 3.49 -13.17
CA SER A 1 -10.56 3.80 -12.94
C SER A 1 -10.46 4.53 -11.62
N THR A 2 -10.03 3.83 -10.58
CA THR A 2 -10.03 4.29 -9.18
C THR A 2 -8.61 4.27 -8.65
N GLN A 3 -8.24 5.30 -7.88
CA GLN A 3 -6.94 5.42 -7.24
C GLN A 3 -7.16 5.50 -5.73
N PRO A 4 -7.10 4.36 -5.02
CA PRO A 4 -7.28 4.35 -3.58
C PRO A 4 -6.08 5.00 -2.88
N THR A 5 -6.33 5.62 -1.73
CA THR A 5 -5.28 6.06 -0.81
C THR A 5 -5.36 5.25 0.47
N PHE A 6 -4.22 4.72 0.90
CA PHE A 6 -4.09 3.92 2.10
C PHE A 6 -3.36 4.73 3.17
N ALA A 7 -3.96 4.79 4.37
CA ALA A 7 -3.28 5.26 5.57
C ALA A 7 -2.52 4.10 6.20
N LEU A 8 -1.23 4.29 6.49
CA LEU A 8 -0.36 3.28 7.07
C LEU A 8 -0.17 3.60 8.55
N GLN A 9 -0.80 2.80 9.41
CA GLN A 9 -0.85 3.04 10.84
C GLN A 9 0.16 2.16 11.60
N HIS A 10 0.42 2.53 12.86
CA HIS A 10 1.31 1.80 13.77
C HIS A 10 2.75 1.69 13.25
N ILE A 11 3.19 2.71 12.50
CA ILE A 11 4.58 2.88 12.09
C ILE A 11 5.20 3.90 13.04
N ASP A 12 6.31 3.53 13.65
CA ASP A 12 7.02 4.41 14.58
C ASP A 12 7.56 5.67 13.87
N ASP A 13 7.68 6.75 14.63
CA ASP A 13 8.08 8.05 14.09
C ASP A 13 9.54 8.06 13.58
N ASP A 14 10.37 7.16 14.10
CA ASP A 14 11.77 6.99 13.73
C ASP A 14 11.99 6.05 12.53
N ALA A 15 10.92 5.52 11.94
CA ALA A 15 10.98 4.86 10.63
C ALA A 15 11.62 5.80 9.60
N VAL A 16 12.68 5.32 8.93
CA VAL A 16 13.42 6.08 7.91
C VAL A 16 12.97 5.72 6.51
N ARG A 17 12.43 4.51 6.31
CA ARG A 17 11.88 4.08 5.03
C ARG A 17 10.64 3.21 5.24
N VAL A 18 9.59 3.53 4.49
CA VAL A 18 8.38 2.72 4.42
C VAL A 18 8.09 2.44 2.97
N THR A 19 7.91 1.17 2.63
CA THR A 19 7.57 0.73 1.27
C THR A 19 6.32 -0.11 1.28
N VAL A 20 5.56 -0.05 0.20
CA VAL A 20 4.36 -0.86 -0.02
C VAL A 20 4.58 -1.72 -1.25
N SER A 21 4.50 -3.03 -1.08
CA SER A 21 4.46 -3.98 -2.19
C SER A 21 3.02 -4.26 -2.55
N VAL A 22 2.70 -4.16 -3.84
CA VAL A 22 1.37 -4.41 -4.40
C VAL A 22 1.50 -5.50 -5.46
N GLU A 23 0.81 -6.61 -5.23
CA GLU A 23 0.73 -7.74 -6.15
C GLU A 23 -0.63 -7.75 -6.85
N HIS A 24 -0.63 -7.86 -8.17
CA HIS A 24 -1.82 -7.99 -9.00
C HIS A 24 -1.52 -8.87 -10.20
N GLY A 25 -2.35 -9.89 -10.41
CA GLY A 25 -2.17 -10.83 -11.52
C GLY A 25 -0.80 -11.54 -11.51
N GLY A 26 -0.22 -11.78 -10.32
CA GLY A 26 1.09 -12.41 -10.16
C GLY A 26 2.29 -11.49 -10.40
N VAL A 27 2.07 -10.19 -10.63
CA VAL A 27 3.15 -9.19 -10.75
C VAL A 27 3.17 -8.33 -9.50
N THR A 28 4.32 -8.27 -8.83
CA THR A 28 4.55 -7.41 -7.66
C THR A 28 5.32 -6.16 -8.06
N THR A 29 4.79 -5.00 -7.66
CA THR A 29 5.49 -3.71 -7.74
C THR A 29 5.64 -3.11 -6.35
N THR A 30 6.80 -2.54 -6.06
CA THR A 30 7.08 -1.88 -4.77
C THR A 30 7.13 -0.38 -4.95
N PHE A 31 6.52 0.35 -4.02
CA PHE A 31 6.43 1.80 -4.01
C PHE A 31 6.94 2.34 -2.68
N ASP A 32 7.57 3.51 -2.69
CA ASP A 32 7.85 4.24 -1.46
C ASP A 32 6.55 4.90 -0.94
N ALA A 33 6.32 4.80 0.37
CA ALA A 33 5.25 5.53 1.03
C ALA A 33 5.66 6.99 1.29
N THR A 34 4.68 7.85 1.51
CA THR A 34 4.89 9.27 1.79
C THR A 34 4.61 9.57 3.25
N LYS A 35 5.58 10.21 3.95
CA LYS A 35 5.39 10.73 5.31
C LYS A 35 4.78 12.13 5.25
N GLY A 36 3.58 12.29 5.79
CA GLY A 36 2.89 13.58 5.93
C GLY A 36 2.61 13.92 7.39
N THR A 37 1.84 15.00 7.63
CA THR A 37 1.45 15.43 8.97
C THR A 37 0.54 14.44 9.70
N GLY A 38 -0.18 13.59 8.96
CA GLY A 38 -1.07 12.56 9.48
C GLY A 38 -0.43 11.16 9.59
N GLY A 39 0.89 11.06 9.42
CA GLY A 39 1.61 9.78 9.36
C GLY A 39 1.95 9.35 7.94
N TRP A 40 2.18 8.05 7.76
CA TRP A 40 2.56 7.48 6.47
C TRP A 40 1.34 7.14 5.61
N SER A 41 1.45 7.38 4.31
CA SER A 41 0.37 7.10 3.36
C SER A 41 0.93 6.53 2.07
N PHE A 42 0.09 5.79 1.35
CA PHE A 42 0.40 5.26 0.03
C PHE A 42 -0.76 5.52 -0.93
N THR A 43 -0.41 6.07 -2.09
CA THR A 43 -1.31 6.22 -3.23
C THR A 43 -0.58 5.67 -4.45
N PRO A 44 -1.13 4.68 -5.18
CA PRO A 44 -0.51 4.15 -6.38
C PRO A 44 -0.44 5.24 -7.46
N THR A 45 0.63 5.27 -8.26
CA THR A 45 0.85 6.33 -9.27
C THR A 45 -0.14 6.26 -10.43
N GLY A 46 -0.58 5.04 -10.78
CA GLY A 46 -1.62 4.78 -11.76
C GLY A 46 -2.93 4.40 -11.09
N ALA A 47 -4.03 4.58 -11.81
CA ALA A 47 -5.31 4.07 -11.37
C ALA A 47 -5.37 2.55 -11.55
N TRP A 48 -6.09 1.89 -10.64
CA TRP A 48 -6.29 0.45 -10.65
C TRP A 48 -7.50 0.06 -11.51
N ALA A 49 -7.39 -1.12 -12.13
CA ALA A 49 -8.49 -1.78 -12.81
C ALA A 49 -9.29 -2.62 -11.80
N ASP A 50 -10.45 -3.11 -12.21
CA ASP A 50 -11.20 -4.05 -11.39
C ASP A 50 -10.39 -5.34 -11.19
N GLY A 51 -10.48 -5.92 -9.99
CA GLY A 51 -9.80 -7.14 -9.61
C GLY A 51 -9.18 -7.09 -8.22
N ASP A 52 -8.50 -8.17 -7.86
CA ASP A 52 -7.87 -8.33 -6.56
C ASP A 52 -6.42 -7.81 -6.57
N TYR A 53 -6.06 -7.16 -5.47
CA TYR A 53 -4.74 -6.64 -5.18
C TYR A 53 -4.30 -7.13 -3.80
N THR A 54 -3.09 -7.65 -3.67
CA THR A 54 -2.50 -8.03 -2.38
C THR A 54 -1.42 -7.03 -2.00
N LEU A 55 -1.59 -6.37 -0.85
CA LEU A 55 -0.66 -5.37 -0.34
C LEU A 55 0.12 -5.91 0.85
N SER A 56 1.39 -5.52 0.97
CA SER A 56 2.19 -5.67 2.19
C SER A 56 3.09 -4.45 2.39
N VAL A 57 3.38 -4.14 3.65
CA VAL A 57 4.20 -2.99 4.03
C VAL A 57 5.51 -3.49 4.61
N SER A 58 6.62 -2.84 4.24
CA SER A 58 7.94 -3.02 4.87
C SER A 58 8.38 -1.69 5.47
N VAL A 59 8.83 -1.73 6.72
CA VAL A 59 9.29 -0.57 7.50
C VAL A 59 10.74 -0.82 7.91
N GLU A 60 11.59 0.16 7.69
CA GLU A 60 13.00 0.18 8.12
C GLU A 60 13.22 1.35 9.09
N ASP A 61 13.84 1.06 10.24
CA ASP A 61 14.23 2.08 11.22
C ASP A 61 15.66 2.62 10.97
N LYS A 62 16.07 3.64 11.72
CA LYS A 62 17.40 4.25 11.56
C LYS A 62 18.56 3.29 11.89
N ALA A 63 18.32 2.26 12.69
CA ALA A 63 19.31 1.24 13.02
C ALA A 63 19.41 0.15 11.94
N GLY A 64 18.52 0.17 10.94
CA GLY A 64 18.44 -0.81 9.85
C GLY A 64 17.61 -2.04 10.22
N ASN A 65 16.84 -2.02 11.31
CA ASN A 65 15.91 -3.10 11.60
C ASN A 65 14.72 -3.00 10.65
N THR A 66 14.29 -4.14 10.12
CA THR A 66 13.14 -4.21 9.20
C THR A 66 12.00 -5.02 9.80
N SER A 67 10.77 -4.53 9.61
CA SER A 67 9.54 -5.22 9.97
C SER A 67 8.56 -5.23 8.80
N HIS A 68 7.69 -6.24 8.78
CA HIS A 68 6.72 -6.44 7.70
C HIS A 68 5.32 -6.59 8.26
N SER A 69 4.33 -6.03 7.56
CA SER A 69 2.92 -6.27 7.87
C SER A 69 2.48 -7.65 7.39
N ALA A 70 1.35 -8.12 7.92
CA ALA A 70 0.58 -9.15 7.24
C ALA A 70 0.10 -8.64 5.86
N SER A 71 -0.23 -9.58 4.96
CA SER A 71 -0.82 -9.24 3.67
C SER A 71 -2.26 -8.76 3.83
N LEU A 72 -2.64 -7.75 3.05
CA LEU A 72 -4.01 -7.24 2.95
C LEU A 72 -4.49 -7.41 1.51
N THR A 73 -5.57 -8.18 1.32
CA THR A 73 -6.24 -8.28 0.01
C THR A 73 -7.31 -7.21 -0.10
N VAL A 74 -7.31 -6.52 -1.24
CA VAL A 74 -8.25 -5.46 -1.59
C VAL A 74 -8.82 -5.78 -2.96
N THR A 75 -10.15 -5.77 -3.07
CA THR A 75 -10.85 -5.91 -4.34
C THR A 75 -11.28 -4.54 -4.84
N VAL A 76 -10.93 -4.22 -6.08
CA VAL A 76 -11.45 -3.06 -6.81
C VAL A 76 -12.59 -3.54 -7.68
N ASP A 77 -13.76 -2.91 -7.53
CA ASP A 77 -14.90 -3.12 -8.41
C ASP A 77 -15.52 -1.75 -8.72
N THR A 78 -15.57 -1.40 -10.00
CA THR A 78 -16.14 -0.15 -10.49
C THR A 78 -17.38 -0.36 -11.34
N GLN A 79 -17.88 -1.59 -11.43
CA GLN A 79 -19.07 -1.92 -12.20
C GLN A 79 -20.35 -1.66 -11.39
N ILE A 80 -21.35 -1.13 -12.09
CA ILE A 80 -22.71 -1.03 -11.56
C ILE A 80 -23.50 -2.18 -12.17
N ALA A 81 -23.88 -3.18 -11.36
CA ALA A 81 -24.80 -4.21 -11.79
C ALA A 81 -26.23 -3.64 -11.80
N ILE A 82 -26.84 -3.54 -12.98
CA ILE A 82 -28.29 -3.32 -13.13
C ILE A 82 -28.91 -4.69 -13.40
N ASN A 83 -29.80 -5.12 -12.51
CA ASN A 83 -30.47 -6.42 -12.59
C ASN A 83 -31.93 -6.24 -13.01
#